data_AF-A0A6G0J9Y4-F1
#
_entry.id   AF-A0A6G0J9Y4-F1
#
_cell.length_a   1.000
_cell.length_b   1.000
_cell.length_c   1.000
_cell.angle_alpha   90.00
_cell.angle_beta   90.00
_cell.angle_gamma   90.00
#
_symmetry.space_group_name_H-M   'P 1'
#
loop_
_entity.id
_entity.type
_entity.pdbx_description
1 polymer ?
#
loop_
_entity_poly.entity_id
_entity_poly.type
_entity_poly.pdbx_seq_one_letter_code
_entity_poly.pdbx_strand_id
1 'polypeptide(L)'
;MDEEFGVSSLVEEEFAQTKKEAYTSQDLKGLKVQHKVDSFNEGQTVILTLEDKGVLEEEEDVLVNVGLVDKEKAEKNVELKKKKPDYKPYEEEESVDDMITFKSHSVLSKYDEEIEGEKKKSFRLNTGGFADGERERELQAMRETLRNQAQSLEMPALTIASEYYTPQEMVGFKKTKRRVKKIRKKEKQTAADILPDDTRSSDFGSRTRGRGRHQAEEEGEGVKEEEEEEQQQESRLVHNIPQMSDDIRMAEMDISDEEDFHTP
;
A
#
# COMPACT_ATOMS: atom_id res chain seq x y z
N MET A 1 -5.72 3.20 -72.99
CA MET A 1 -4.91 1.97 -73.11
C MET A 1 -4.98 1.15 -71.84
N ASP A 2 -4.64 1.69 -70.66
CA ASP A 2 -4.65 0.89 -69.43
C ASP A 2 -6.05 0.57 -68.86
N GLU A 3 -7.02 1.48 -69.04
CA GLU A 3 -8.44 1.23 -68.69
C GLU A 3 -9.11 0.18 -69.60
N GLU A 4 -8.63 0.05 -70.84
CA GLU A 4 -9.20 -0.85 -71.86
C GLU A 4 -8.71 -2.29 -71.70
N PHE A 5 -7.61 -2.48 -70.96
CA PHE A 5 -7.02 -3.79 -70.63
C PHE A 5 -7.51 -4.36 -69.27
N GLY A 6 -8.42 -3.68 -68.56
CA GLY A 6 -8.92 -4.15 -67.26
C GLY A 6 -7.85 -4.16 -66.15
N VAL A 7 -6.70 -3.52 -66.38
CA VAL A 7 -5.60 -3.47 -65.39
C VAL A 7 -5.99 -2.59 -64.21
N SER A 8 -6.81 -1.56 -64.44
CA SER A 8 -7.34 -0.69 -63.38
C SER A 8 -8.25 -1.45 -62.40
N SER A 9 -9.11 -2.35 -62.89
CA SER A 9 -9.98 -3.14 -62.00
C SER A 9 -9.21 -4.17 -61.20
N LEU A 10 -8.19 -4.80 -61.78
CA LEU A 10 -7.33 -5.76 -61.07
C LEU A 10 -6.53 -5.05 -59.97
N VAL A 11 -5.99 -3.87 -60.26
CA VAL A 11 -5.27 -3.05 -59.28
C VAL A 11 -6.22 -2.56 -58.18
N GLU A 12 -7.44 -2.09 -58.51
CA GLU A 12 -8.43 -1.71 -57.50
C GLU A 12 -8.87 -2.88 -56.63
N GLU A 13 -9.02 -4.09 -57.18
CA GLU A 13 -9.36 -5.30 -56.43
C GLU A 13 -8.22 -5.72 -55.49
N GLU A 14 -6.96 -5.68 -55.93
CA GLU A 14 -5.77 -5.95 -55.09
C GLU A 14 -5.63 -4.89 -53.97
N PHE A 15 -5.79 -3.60 -54.29
CA PHE A 15 -5.79 -2.52 -53.29
C PHE A 15 -7.02 -2.58 -52.36
N ALA A 16 -8.15 -3.13 -52.80
CA ALA A 16 -9.32 -3.33 -51.97
C ALA A 16 -9.19 -4.58 -51.06
N GLN A 17 -8.49 -5.62 -51.50
CA GLN A 17 -8.20 -6.80 -50.69
C GLN A 17 -7.19 -6.46 -49.58
N THR A 18 -6.09 -5.77 -49.91
CA THR A 18 -5.11 -5.29 -48.91
C THR A 18 -5.71 -4.33 -47.88
N LYS A 19 -6.68 -3.48 -48.28
CA LYS A 19 -7.44 -2.64 -47.33
C LYS A 19 -8.35 -3.43 -46.38
N LYS A 20 -8.81 -4.63 -46.75
CA LYS A 20 -9.60 -5.51 -45.87
C LYS A 20 -8.72 -6.25 -44.85
N GLU A 21 -7.43 -6.40 -45.15
CA GLU A 21 -6.42 -6.92 -44.23
C GLU A 21 -5.85 -5.85 -43.28
N ALA A 22 -6.23 -4.58 -43.49
CA ALA A 22 -5.78 -3.51 -42.64
C ALA A 22 -6.39 -3.63 -41.23
N TYR A 23 -5.52 -3.73 -40.23
CA TYR A 23 -5.91 -3.73 -38.83
C TYR A 23 -6.76 -2.52 -38.48
N THR A 24 -7.83 -2.76 -37.74
CA THR A 24 -8.78 -1.77 -37.24
C THR A 24 -8.58 -1.53 -35.75
N SER A 25 -9.25 -0.52 -35.20
CA SER A 25 -9.21 -0.27 -33.76
C SER A 25 -9.77 -1.43 -32.91
N GLN A 26 -10.57 -2.31 -33.51
CA GLN A 26 -11.07 -3.51 -32.81
C GLN A 26 -9.97 -4.54 -32.58
N ASP A 27 -9.00 -4.60 -33.47
CA ASP A 27 -7.88 -5.55 -33.42
C ASP A 27 -6.83 -5.15 -32.38
N LEU A 28 -6.87 -3.89 -31.93
CA LEU A 28 -6.03 -3.39 -30.83
C LEU A 28 -6.52 -3.80 -29.45
N LYS A 29 -7.69 -4.45 -29.36
CA LYS A 29 -8.28 -4.88 -28.09
C LYS A 29 -7.34 -5.85 -27.37
N GLY A 30 -7.09 -5.58 -26.10
CA GLY A 30 -6.30 -6.46 -25.23
C GLY A 30 -4.78 -6.24 -25.30
N LEU A 31 -4.29 -5.48 -26.28
CA LEU A 31 -2.88 -5.08 -26.32
C LEU A 31 -2.55 -4.18 -25.12
N LYS A 32 -1.33 -4.37 -24.60
CA LYS A 32 -0.81 -3.61 -23.47
C LYS A 32 -0.07 -2.38 -23.96
N VAL A 33 -0.36 -1.22 -23.39
CA VAL A 33 0.39 0.01 -23.62
C VAL A 33 1.29 0.25 -22.42
N GLN A 34 2.60 0.41 -22.64
CA GLN A 34 3.59 0.56 -21.58
C GLN A 34 3.91 2.03 -21.31
N HIS A 35 2.86 2.80 -20.99
CA HIS A 35 2.97 4.18 -20.51
C HIS A 35 1.90 4.47 -19.45
N LYS A 36 2.03 5.60 -18.77
CA LYS A 36 0.98 6.11 -17.89
C LYS A 36 -0.16 6.67 -18.73
N VAL A 37 -1.40 6.51 -18.27
CA VAL A 37 -2.57 7.17 -18.90
C VAL A 37 -2.39 8.68 -18.89
N ASP A 38 -1.85 9.23 -17.80
CA ASP A 38 -1.57 10.66 -17.62
C ASP A 38 -0.51 11.23 -18.58
N SER A 39 0.29 10.39 -19.23
CA SER A 39 1.31 10.85 -20.19
C SER A 39 0.70 11.29 -21.53
N PHE A 40 -0.58 10.96 -21.78
CA PHE A 40 -1.30 11.30 -22.99
C PHE A 40 -2.12 12.58 -22.78
N ASN A 41 -1.63 13.69 -23.31
CA ASN A 41 -2.34 14.97 -23.23
C ASN A 41 -3.47 15.02 -24.28
N GLU A 42 -4.64 15.51 -23.86
CA GLU A 42 -5.77 15.75 -24.76
C GLU A 42 -5.37 16.70 -25.91
N GLY A 43 -5.80 16.37 -27.13
CA GLY A 43 -5.48 17.16 -28.33
C GLY A 43 -4.11 16.89 -28.96
N GLN A 44 -3.27 16.03 -28.36
CA GLN A 44 -2.03 15.55 -28.97
C GLN A 44 -2.21 14.12 -29.49
N THR A 45 -1.98 13.92 -30.79
CA THR A 45 -1.96 12.59 -31.39
C THR A 45 -0.57 12.00 -31.25
N VAL A 46 -0.45 10.89 -30.53
CA VAL A 46 0.81 10.19 -30.29
C VAL A 46 0.80 8.86 -31.04
N ILE A 47 1.87 8.60 -31.79
CA ILE A 47 2.04 7.32 -32.51
C ILE A 47 2.67 6.31 -31.54
N LEU A 48 2.05 5.14 -31.45
CA LEU A 48 2.57 4.00 -30.71
C LEU A 48 3.15 2.97 -31.69
N THR A 49 4.28 2.40 -31.32
CA THR A 49 5.02 1.37 -32.05
C THR A 49 5.11 0.11 -31.21
N LEU A 50 5.22 -1.06 -31.84
CA LEU A 50 5.46 -2.32 -31.11
C LEU A 50 6.85 -2.29 -30.45
N GLU A 51 6.92 -2.74 -29.20
CA GLU A 51 8.17 -2.97 -28.49
C GLU A 51 8.95 -4.11 -29.18
N ASP A 52 10.27 -3.96 -29.32
CA ASP A 52 11.12 -5.01 -29.87
C ASP A 52 11.14 -6.21 -28.91
N LYS A 53 10.92 -7.41 -29.45
CA LYS A 53 10.79 -8.65 -28.67
C LYS A 53 11.46 -9.81 -29.38
N GLY A 54 12.03 -10.73 -28.59
CA GLY A 54 12.56 -11.96 -29.12
C GLY A 54 11.45 -12.85 -29.69
N VAL A 55 11.62 -13.38 -30.90
CA VAL A 55 10.60 -14.22 -31.57
C VAL A 55 10.25 -15.49 -30.76
N LEU A 56 11.17 -15.95 -29.90
CA LEU A 56 10.98 -17.13 -29.05
C LEU A 56 10.40 -16.79 -27.66
N GLU A 57 10.27 -15.52 -27.31
CA GLU A 57 9.72 -15.08 -26.03
C GLU A 57 8.19 -15.10 -26.13
N GLU A 58 7.52 -15.96 -25.36
CA GLU A 58 6.05 -16.08 -25.31
C GLU A 58 5.38 -14.94 -24.50
N GLU A 59 5.95 -13.74 -24.51
CA GLU A 59 5.39 -12.59 -23.81
C GLU A 59 4.35 -11.84 -24.65
N GLU A 60 3.34 -11.26 -24.00
CA GLU A 60 2.30 -10.45 -24.67
C GLU A 60 2.93 -9.27 -25.43
N ASP A 61 2.48 -8.99 -26.66
CA ASP A 61 2.91 -7.81 -27.42
C ASP A 61 2.55 -6.50 -26.71
N VAL A 62 3.46 -5.53 -26.79
CA VAL A 62 3.37 -4.26 -26.06
C VAL A 62 3.52 -3.09 -27.03
N LEU A 63 2.67 -2.07 -26.85
CA LEU A 63 2.69 -0.82 -27.58
C LEU A 63 3.40 0.27 -26.76
N VAL A 64 4.33 0.96 -27.41
CA VAL A 64 5.28 1.90 -26.80
C VAL A 64 5.51 3.07 -27.74
N ASN A 65 5.60 4.30 -27.23
CA ASN A 65 6.14 5.41 -28.00
C ASN A 65 7.61 5.61 -27.65
N VAL A 66 8.48 5.54 -28.67
CA VAL A 66 9.92 5.82 -28.57
C VAL A 66 10.21 7.14 -27.84
N GLY A 67 9.53 8.22 -28.22
CA GLY A 67 9.76 9.54 -27.63
C GLY A 67 9.31 9.66 -26.17
N LEU A 68 8.34 8.85 -25.73
CA LEU A 68 7.95 8.80 -24.32
C LEU A 68 8.90 7.93 -23.50
N VAL A 69 9.39 6.82 -24.06
CA VAL A 69 10.43 5.99 -23.41
C VAL A 69 11.68 6.79 -23.10
N ASP A 70 12.15 7.59 -24.06
CA ASP A 70 13.35 8.40 -23.88
C ASP A 70 13.17 9.44 -22.76
N LYS A 71 11.98 10.05 -22.67
CA LYS A 71 11.64 10.99 -21.59
C LYS A 71 11.61 10.30 -20.23
N GLU A 72 10.92 9.17 -20.11
CA GLU A 72 10.85 8.41 -18.86
C GLU A 72 12.24 7.95 -18.40
N LYS A 73 13.08 7.49 -19.33
CA LYS A 73 14.47 7.10 -19.05
C LYS A 73 15.33 8.30 -18.64
N ALA A 74 15.16 9.45 -19.28
CA ALA A 74 15.88 10.67 -18.92
C ALA A 74 15.49 11.19 -17.52
N GLU A 75 14.19 11.21 -17.21
CA GLU A 75 13.67 11.58 -15.89
C GLU A 75 14.24 10.69 -14.80
N LYS A 76 14.23 9.36 -15.00
CA LYS A 76 14.83 8.39 -14.09
C LYS A 76 16.32 8.61 -13.89
N ASN A 77 17.09 8.81 -14.95
CA ASN A 77 18.52 9.09 -14.84
C ASN A 77 18.80 10.36 -14.04
N VAL A 78 17.95 11.38 -14.17
CA VAL A 78 18.04 12.60 -13.37
C VAL A 78 17.67 12.33 -11.91
N GLU A 79 16.63 11.54 -11.66
CA GLU A 79 16.23 11.13 -10.30
C GLU A 79 17.31 10.30 -9.61
N LEU A 80 17.92 9.33 -10.29
CA LEU A 80 19.04 8.54 -9.75
C LEU A 80 20.26 9.41 -9.44
N LYS A 81 20.57 10.40 -10.30
CA LYS A 81 21.63 11.36 -10.02
C LYS A 81 21.32 12.26 -8.82
N LYS A 82 20.05 12.57 -8.58
CA LYS A 82 19.59 13.32 -7.40
C LYS A 82 19.58 12.45 -6.15
N LYS A 83 19.16 11.19 -6.27
CA LYS A 83 19.21 10.14 -5.25
C LYS A 83 20.64 9.63 -5.11
N LYS A 84 21.53 10.48 -4.61
CA LYS A 84 22.80 9.98 -4.09
C LYS A 84 22.49 9.13 -2.85
N PRO A 85 23.02 7.91 -2.74
CA PRO A 85 22.84 7.12 -1.53
C PRO A 85 23.61 7.80 -0.40
N ASP A 86 22.92 8.63 0.39
CA ASP A 86 23.48 9.17 1.62
C ASP A 86 23.64 7.98 2.59
N TYR A 87 24.88 7.62 2.91
CA TYR A 87 25.16 6.60 3.91
C TYR A 87 24.72 7.12 5.27
N LYS A 88 23.53 6.71 5.71
CA LYS A 88 22.99 6.98 7.03
C LYS A 88 22.83 5.65 7.78
N PRO A 89 23.77 5.31 8.67
CA PRO A 89 23.77 4.05 9.42
C PRO A 89 22.58 3.85 10.36
N TYR A 90 21.91 4.93 10.73
CA TYR A 90 20.80 4.96 11.70
C TYR A 90 19.65 5.81 11.15
N GLU A 91 19.21 5.59 9.91
CA GLU A 91 17.89 6.09 9.53
C GLU A 91 16.85 5.38 10.40
N GLU A 92 16.09 6.14 11.18
CA GLU A 92 14.86 5.65 11.80
C GLU A 92 13.94 5.22 10.64
N GLU A 93 13.92 3.91 10.35
CA GLU A 93 13.17 3.29 9.25
C GLU A 93 11.63 3.45 9.40
N GLU A 94 11.18 4.12 10.45
CA GLU A 94 9.79 4.37 10.77
C GLU A 94 9.44 5.82 10.45
N SER A 95 9.36 6.14 9.15
CA SER A 95 8.78 7.40 8.73
C SER A 95 7.32 7.48 9.23
N VAL A 96 6.87 8.66 9.67
CA VAL A 96 5.50 8.85 10.18
C VAL A 96 4.44 8.40 9.14
N ASP A 97 4.78 8.40 7.86
CA ASP A 97 3.92 7.94 6.75
C ASP A 97 3.82 6.40 6.66
N ASP A 98 4.87 5.66 7.05
CA ASP A 98 4.86 4.18 7.12
C ASP A 98 4.06 3.67 8.32
N MET A 99 3.95 4.45 9.40
CA MET A 99 3.05 4.14 10.52
C MET A 99 1.57 4.25 10.10
N ILE A 100 1.25 5.22 9.22
CA ILE A 100 -0.13 5.46 8.75
C ILE A 100 -0.52 4.45 7.67
N THR A 101 0.41 4.16 6.76
CA THR A 101 0.23 3.17 5.72
C THR A 101 1.13 2.00 6.02
N PHE A 102 0.62 0.94 6.67
CA PHE A 102 1.33 -0.32 6.93
C PHE A 102 1.90 -0.90 5.62
N LYS A 103 3.03 -0.38 5.16
CA LYS A 103 3.78 -0.83 4.01
C LYS A 103 4.86 -1.72 4.57
N SER A 104 4.77 -3.01 4.26
CA SER A 104 5.85 -3.94 4.58
C SER A 104 7.07 -3.58 3.74
N HIS A 105 8.11 -3.06 4.37
CA HIS A 105 9.40 -2.87 3.70
C HIS A 105 9.99 -4.25 3.34
N SER A 106 10.36 -4.44 2.07
CA SER A 106 11.12 -5.61 1.65
C SER A 106 12.54 -5.50 2.20
N VAL A 107 13.10 -6.62 2.68
CA VAL A 107 14.46 -6.68 3.28
C VAL A 107 15.54 -6.18 2.31
N LEU A 108 15.28 -6.24 1.01
CA LEU A 108 16.20 -5.87 -0.07
C LEU A 108 15.64 -4.75 -0.96
N SER A 109 14.90 -3.80 -0.38
CA SER A 109 14.32 -2.65 -1.10
C SER A 109 15.31 -1.87 -1.97
N LYS A 110 16.59 -1.83 -1.57
CA LYS A 110 17.68 -1.19 -2.33
C LYS A 110 18.01 -1.89 -3.66
N TYR A 111 17.73 -3.19 -3.76
CA TYR A 111 18.07 -4.03 -4.92
C TYR A 111 16.87 -4.46 -5.73
N ASP A 112 15.65 -4.19 -5.26
CA ASP A 112 14.44 -4.52 -6.01
C ASP A 112 14.46 -3.89 -7.42
N GLU A 113 15.07 -2.70 -7.58
CA GLU A 113 15.27 -2.05 -8.88
C GLU A 113 16.28 -2.80 -9.80
N GLU A 114 17.31 -3.44 -9.25
CA GLU A 114 18.31 -4.20 -10.02
C GLU A 114 17.84 -5.62 -10.34
N ILE A 115 17.14 -6.27 -9.41
CA ILE A 115 16.73 -7.67 -9.51
C ILE A 115 15.48 -7.83 -10.36
N GLU A 116 14.42 -7.08 -10.05
CA GLU A 116 13.14 -7.17 -10.76
C GLU A 116 13.11 -6.27 -12.00
N GLY A 117 14.10 -5.39 -12.12
CA GLY A 117 14.16 -4.37 -13.15
C GLY A 117 13.15 -3.25 -12.92
N GLU A 118 13.20 -2.24 -13.78
CA GLU A 118 12.31 -1.10 -13.69
C GLU A 118 10.85 -1.50 -13.97
N LYS A 119 9.99 -1.43 -12.94
CA LYS A 119 8.54 -1.61 -13.11
C LYS A 119 7.94 -0.45 -13.90
N LYS A 120 7.82 -0.64 -15.22
CA LYS A 120 7.15 0.32 -16.10
C LYS A 120 5.64 0.31 -15.84
N LYS A 121 5.03 1.50 -15.77
CA LYS A 121 3.56 1.63 -15.64
C LYS A 121 2.92 1.26 -16.98
N SER A 122 1.83 0.50 -16.92
CA SER A 122 1.14 0.02 -18.11
C SER A 122 -0.37 -0.11 -17.89
N PHE A 123 -1.12 -0.04 -18.99
CA PHE A 123 -2.56 -0.29 -19.02
C PHE A 123 -2.93 -1.13 -20.26
N ARG A 124 -4.10 -1.75 -20.25
CA ARG A 124 -4.61 -2.57 -21.36
C ARG A 124 -5.70 -1.82 -22.12
N LEU A 125 -5.73 -2.00 -23.44
CA LEU A 125 -6.77 -1.43 -24.30
C LEU A 125 -8.04 -2.28 -24.23
N ASN A 126 -9.19 -1.61 -24.08
CA ASN A 126 -10.50 -2.24 -24.02
C ASN A 126 -11.07 -2.49 -25.42
N THR A 127 -12.31 -2.97 -25.50
CA THR A 127 -13.04 -3.18 -26.76
C THR A 127 -13.08 -1.90 -27.59
N GLY A 128 -12.56 -1.94 -28.82
CA GLY A 128 -12.55 -0.79 -29.73
C GLY A 128 -11.28 0.07 -29.69
N GLY A 129 -10.23 -0.36 -28.99
CA GLY A 129 -8.93 0.32 -28.98
C GLY A 129 -8.88 1.55 -28.07
N PHE A 130 -9.89 1.73 -27.23
CA PHE A 130 -9.93 2.81 -26.24
C PHE A 130 -9.40 2.30 -24.90
N ALA A 131 -8.60 3.10 -24.22
CA ALA A 131 -8.33 2.93 -22.80
C ALA A 131 -9.42 3.69 -22.06
N ASP A 132 -10.37 2.98 -21.43
CA ASP A 132 -11.30 3.66 -20.55
C ASP A 132 -10.52 4.04 -19.28
N GLY A 133 -10.71 5.27 -18.79
CA GLY A 133 -10.12 5.77 -17.55
C GLY A 133 -10.72 5.08 -16.31
N GLU A 134 -11.11 3.80 -16.42
CA GLU A 134 -11.72 3.00 -15.36
C GLU A 134 -10.88 3.05 -14.10
N ARG A 135 -9.55 2.95 -14.21
CA ARG A 135 -8.66 3.10 -13.05
C ARG A 135 -8.77 4.47 -12.39
N GLU A 136 -8.92 5.53 -13.18
CA GLU A 136 -9.12 6.88 -12.65
C GLU A 136 -10.50 7.01 -11.99
N ARG A 137 -11.56 6.48 -12.62
CA ARG A 137 -12.92 6.44 -12.05
C ARG A 137 -12.96 5.60 -10.77
N GLU A 138 -12.23 4.48 -10.72
CA GLU A 138 -12.09 3.64 -9.53
C GLU A 138 -11.36 4.38 -8.42
N LEU A 139 -10.28 5.10 -8.73
CA LEU A 139 -9.59 5.94 -7.76
C LEU A 139 -10.48 7.09 -7.26
N GLN A 140 -11.26 7.71 -8.13
CA GLN A 140 -12.26 8.71 -7.75
C GLN A 140 -13.36 8.11 -6.87
N ALA A 141 -13.89 6.94 -7.23
CA ALA A 141 -14.87 6.22 -6.43
C ALA A 141 -14.31 5.83 -5.05
N MET A 142 -13.06 5.39 -4.97
CA MET A 142 -12.36 5.12 -3.71
C MET A 142 -12.17 6.39 -2.89
N ARG A 143 -11.85 7.52 -3.53
CA ARG A 143 -11.75 8.81 -2.86
C ARG A 143 -13.10 9.28 -2.32
N GLU A 144 -14.18 9.06 -3.08
CA GLU A 144 -15.55 9.36 -2.64
C GLU A 144 -16.00 8.45 -1.50
N THR A 145 -15.71 7.15 -1.56
CA THR A 145 -16.06 6.21 -0.49
C THR A 145 -15.32 6.55 0.79
N LEU A 146 -14.02 6.86 0.71
CA LEU A 146 -13.23 7.34 1.85
C LEU A 146 -13.76 8.66 2.41
N ARG A 147 -14.14 9.61 1.54
CA ARG A 147 -14.76 10.86 1.96
C ARG A 147 -16.11 10.64 2.66
N ASN A 148 -16.90 9.68 2.18
CA ASN A 148 -18.18 9.30 2.79
C ASN A 148 -17.99 8.55 4.12
N GLN A 149 -16.89 7.83 4.28
CA GLN A 149 -16.51 7.16 5.54
C GLN A 149 -15.86 8.11 6.55
N ALA A 150 -15.28 9.22 6.10
CA ALA A 150 -14.65 10.20 6.97
C ALA A 150 -15.68 10.80 7.94
N GLN A 151 -15.50 10.53 9.23
CA GLN A 151 -16.25 11.21 10.29
C GLN A 151 -15.54 12.50 10.65
N SER A 152 -16.26 13.61 10.70
CA SER A 152 -15.72 14.87 11.21
C SER A 152 -15.50 14.76 12.72
N LEU A 153 -14.24 14.91 13.17
CA LEU A 153 -13.88 15.06 14.59
C LEU A 153 -14.19 16.47 15.11
N GLU A 154 -15.21 17.13 14.56
CA GLU A 154 -15.65 18.44 15.02
C GLU A 154 -16.42 18.26 16.33
N MET A 155 -15.72 18.50 17.43
CA MET A 155 -16.31 18.44 18.76
C MET A 155 -17.24 19.65 18.95
N PRO A 156 -18.43 19.49 19.54
CA PRO A 156 -19.29 20.62 19.88
C PRO A 156 -18.56 21.57 20.83
N ALA A 157 -18.84 22.87 20.70
CA ALA A 157 -18.24 23.89 21.56
C ALA A 157 -18.46 23.55 23.05
N LEU A 158 -17.41 23.72 23.85
CA LEU A 158 -17.42 23.38 25.27
C LEU A 158 -18.49 24.21 26.00
N THR A 159 -19.50 23.54 26.56
CA THR A 159 -20.51 24.17 27.41
C THR A 159 -20.19 23.95 28.88
N ILE A 160 -20.55 24.94 29.72
CA ILE A 160 -20.44 24.83 31.18
C ILE A 160 -21.29 23.65 31.64
N ALA A 161 -20.71 22.76 32.45
CA ALA A 161 -21.40 21.58 32.96
C ALA A 161 -22.55 21.97 33.89
N SER A 162 -23.80 21.73 33.47
CA SER A 162 -24.98 21.93 34.31
C SER A 162 -25.32 20.66 35.09
N GLU A 163 -25.68 20.80 36.36
CA GLU A 163 -26.02 19.68 37.26
C GLU A 163 -27.35 19.00 36.93
N TYR A 164 -28.20 19.62 36.11
CA TYR A 164 -29.54 19.12 35.76
C TYR A 164 -29.71 19.00 34.25
N TYR A 165 -30.31 17.89 33.80
CA TYR A 165 -30.63 17.65 32.39
C TYR A 165 -31.75 18.57 31.89
N THR A 166 -31.62 19.08 30.67
CA THR A 166 -32.67 19.84 30.02
C THR A 166 -33.79 18.91 29.52
N PRO A 167 -35.04 19.39 29.40
CA PRO A 167 -36.15 18.58 28.89
C PRO A 167 -35.92 18.07 27.47
N GLN A 168 -35.12 18.74 26.65
CA GLN A 168 -34.74 18.28 25.30
C GLN A 168 -33.79 17.08 25.35
N GLU A 169 -32.81 17.08 26.27
CA GLU A 169 -31.86 15.97 26.44
C GLU A 169 -32.53 14.73 27.04
N MET A 170 -33.52 14.91 27.92
CA MET A 170 -34.30 13.82 28.51
C MET A 170 -35.09 12.99 27.49
N VAL A 171 -35.36 13.54 26.29
CA VAL A 171 -36.03 12.81 25.18
C VAL A 171 -35.08 11.81 24.50
N GLY A 172 -33.76 12.01 24.59
CA GLY A 172 -32.75 11.09 24.05
C GLY A 172 -32.64 9.76 24.80
N PHE A 173 -33.09 9.70 26.05
CA PHE A 173 -33.10 8.47 26.85
C PHE A 173 -34.18 7.50 26.37
N LYS A 174 -33.83 6.66 25.39
CA LYS A 174 -34.66 5.52 24.99
C LYS A 174 -34.76 4.53 26.15
N LYS A 175 -35.93 4.46 26.79
CA LYS A 175 -36.23 3.46 27.84
C LYS A 175 -35.96 2.05 27.30
N THR A 176 -35.12 1.28 27.99
CA THR A 176 -34.84 -0.10 27.58
C THR A 176 -36.11 -0.95 27.67
N LYS A 177 -36.47 -1.65 26.59
CA LYS A 177 -37.62 -2.56 26.59
C LYS A 177 -37.25 -3.82 27.37
N ARG A 178 -38.01 -4.18 28.41
CA ARG A 178 -37.80 -5.42 29.18
C ARG A 178 -38.02 -6.62 28.26
N ARG A 179 -36.95 -7.35 27.93
CA ARG A 179 -37.06 -8.61 27.17
C ARG A 179 -37.64 -9.69 28.07
N VAL A 180 -38.85 -10.15 27.79
CA VAL A 180 -39.46 -11.30 28.46
C VAL A 180 -38.69 -12.57 28.04
N LYS A 181 -37.98 -13.20 28.98
CA LYS A 181 -37.31 -14.48 28.75
C LYS A 181 -38.38 -15.58 28.67
N LYS A 182 -38.57 -16.19 27.48
CA LYS A 182 -39.38 -17.41 27.33
C LYS A 182 -38.69 -18.56 28.06
N ILE A 183 -39.26 -18.99 29.19
CA ILE A 183 -38.88 -20.23 29.87
C ILE A 183 -39.38 -21.40 29.00
N ARG A 184 -38.47 -22.17 28.41
CA ARG A 184 -38.83 -23.44 27.74
C ARG A 184 -39.14 -24.47 28.82
N LYS A 185 -40.36 -25.03 28.81
CA LYS A 185 -40.73 -26.18 29.64
C LYS A 185 -39.86 -27.37 29.18
N LYS A 186 -39.04 -27.92 30.06
CA LYS A 186 -38.40 -29.22 29.83
C LYS A 186 -39.44 -30.31 30.05
N GLU A 187 -39.68 -31.14 29.05
CA GLU A 187 -40.45 -32.37 29.21
C GLU A 187 -39.67 -33.36 30.08
N LYS A 188 -40.35 -34.00 31.02
CA LYS A 188 -39.76 -35.01 31.90
C LYS A 188 -39.59 -36.29 31.10
N GLN A 189 -38.34 -36.73 30.89
CA GLN A 189 -38.05 -38.04 30.33
C GLN A 189 -38.45 -39.13 31.33
N THR A 190 -39.26 -40.10 30.89
CA THR A 190 -39.65 -41.29 31.65
C THR A 190 -38.58 -42.38 31.54
N ALA A 191 -38.41 -43.16 32.61
CA ALA A 191 -37.33 -44.13 32.83
C ALA A 191 -37.37 -45.42 31.96
N ALA A 192 -37.81 -45.33 30.71
CA ALA A 192 -37.94 -46.48 29.81
C ALA A 192 -36.98 -46.42 28.59
N ASP A 193 -36.15 -45.39 28.47
CA ASP A 193 -35.28 -45.16 27.30
C ASP A 193 -33.78 -45.29 27.62
N ILE A 194 -33.44 -45.97 28.72
CA ILE A 194 -32.05 -46.31 29.06
C ILE A 194 -31.81 -47.75 28.58
N LEU A 195 -31.46 -47.91 27.31
CA LEU A 195 -30.77 -49.09 26.80
C LEU A 195 -29.30 -48.72 26.53
N PRO A 196 -28.31 -49.42 27.10
CA PRO A 196 -26.92 -49.17 26.78
C PRO A 196 -26.54 -49.96 25.51
N ASP A 197 -26.52 -49.29 24.36
CA ASP A 197 -25.86 -49.84 23.18
C ASP A 197 -24.37 -49.47 23.20
N ASP A 198 -23.59 -50.45 23.63
CA ASP A 198 -22.16 -50.54 23.51
C ASP A 198 -21.78 -50.56 22.02
N THR A 199 -20.99 -49.58 21.56
CA THR A 199 -19.87 -49.80 20.63
C THR A 199 -19.19 -48.47 20.30
N ARG A 200 -17.86 -48.57 20.13
CA ARG A 200 -16.93 -47.63 19.43
C ARG A 200 -16.16 -46.64 20.32
N SER A 201 -15.13 -47.18 20.97
CA SER A 201 -13.73 -46.79 20.74
C SER A 201 -13.47 -45.33 20.29
N SER A 202 -13.07 -44.47 21.23
CA SER A 202 -11.87 -43.63 21.04
C SER A 202 -11.49 -43.00 22.39
N ASP A 203 -10.47 -43.60 22.98
CA ASP A 203 -9.75 -43.05 24.11
C ASP A 203 -8.94 -41.83 23.63
N PHE A 204 -9.43 -40.62 23.92
CA PHE A 204 -8.64 -39.40 23.78
C PHE A 204 -8.15 -38.95 25.15
N GLY A 205 -7.26 -39.75 25.72
CA GLY A 205 -6.07 -39.33 26.46
C GLY A 205 -6.25 -38.17 27.45
N SER A 206 -6.29 -38.53 28.73
CA SER A 206 -6.13 -37.62 29.87
C SER A 206 -4.79 -36.86 29.82
N ARG A 207 -4.81 -35.63 29.29
CA ARG A 207 -3.71 -34.66 29.46
C ARG A 207 -3.83 -33.94 30.79
N THR A 208 -3.79 -34.71 31.87
CA THR A 208 -3.47 -34.21 33.21
C THR A 208 -1.98 -34.41 33.44
N ARG A 209 -1.18 -33.36 33.20
CA ARG A 209 0.09 -33.01 33.87
C ARG A 209 0.76 -31.85 33.14
N GLY A 210 0.82 -30.69 33.79
CA GLY A 210 1.64 -29.58 33.31
C GLY A 210 1.51 -28.34 34.17
N ARG A 211 2.22 -28.34 35.32
CA ARG A 211 2.38 -27.27 36.32
C ARG A 211 1.18 -27.15 37.27
N GLY A 212 1.31 -27.30 38.58
CA GLY A 212 2.47 -27.10 39.44
C GLY A 212 1.90 -26.48 40.70
N ARG A 213 1.43 -27.34 41.61
CA ARG A 213 0.94 -26.97 42.93
C ARG A 213 2.16 -26.47 43.72
N HIS A 214 2.25 -25.17 43.98
CA HIS A 214 3.12 -24.65 45.04
C HIS A 214 2.26 -24.34 46.25
N GLN A 215 2.71 -24.83 47.40
CA GLN A 215 2.04 -24.79 48.69
C GLN A 215 1.80 -23.35 49.15
N ALA A 216 0.62 -23.16 49.74
CA ALA A 216 0.42 -22.14 50.75
C ALA A 216 1.04 -22.68 52.05
N GLU A 217 2.07 -21.99 52.55
CA GLU A 217 2.37 -21.96 53.97
C GLU A 217 2.51 -20.49 54.37
N GLU A 218 1.77 -20.20 55.44
CA GLU A 218 1.64 -18.98 56.20
C GLU A 218 2.92 -18.76 57.01
N GLU A 219 3.42 -17.53 57.11
CA GLU A 219 3.92 -16.87 58.34
C GLU A 219 4.63 -15.54 58.01
N GLY A 220 4.31 -14.50 58.79
CA GLY A 220 5.24 -13.41 59.12
C GLY A 220 5.03 -12.04 58.46
N GLU A 221 4.53 -11.09 59.28
CA GLU A 221 4.93 -9.66 59.42
C GLU A 221 5.83 -9.04 58.33
N GLY A 222 5.68 -7.83 57.78
CA GLY A 222 4.88 -6.66 58.08
C GLY A 222 5.58 -5.43 57.46
N VAL A 223 4.79 -4.40 57.10
CA VAL A 223 5.15 -2.97 57.02
C VAL A 223 5.94 -2.45 55.79
N LYS A 224 5.20 -1.69 54.97
CA LYS A 224 5.49 -0.40 54.27
C LYS A 224 6.90 -0.14 53.74
N GLU A 225 7.02 0.11 52.43
CA GLU A 225 7.87 1.15 51.82
C GLU A 225 7.67 1.13 50.29
N GLU A 226 6.75 1.97 49.78
CA GLU A 226 6.63 2.29 48.34
C GLU A 226 6.37 3.79 48.24
N GLU A 227 7.41 4.62 48.39
CA GLU A 227 7.37 6.06 48.08
C GLU A 227 8.75 6.66 47.68
N GLU A 228 9.79 5.86 47.40
CA GLU A 228 11.15 6.38 47.13
C GLU A 228 11.76 6.07 45.75
N GLU A 229 11.02 5.50 44.80
CA GLU A 229 11.59 5.17 43.47
C GLU A 229 11.44 6.26 42.38
N GLU A 230 10.64 7.31 42.59
CA GLU A 230 10.44 8.34 41.56
C GLU A 230 11.53 9.44 41.54
N GLN A 231 12.31 9.63 42.60
CA GLN A 231 13.30 10.73 42.67
C GLN A 231 14.69 10.39 42.09
N GLN A 232 14.95 9.11 41.75
CA GLN A 232 16.28 8.70 41.25
C GLN A 232 16.40 8.72 39.72
N GLN A 233 15.30 8.89 38.98
CA GLN A 233 15.32 8.92 37.51
C GLN A 233 15.56 10.32 36.92
N GLU A 234 15.17 11.41 37.61
CA GLU A 234 15.40 12.77 37.11
C GLU A 234 16.88 13.22 37.17
N SER A 235 17.67 12.70 38.11
CA SER A 235 19.09 13.09 38.26
C SER A 235 20.03 12.50 37.20
N ARG A 236 19.59 11.49 36.44
CA ARG A 236 20.39 10.84 35.38
C ARG A 236 20.26 11.52 34.01
N LEU A 237 19.25 12.35 33.79
CA LEU A 237 19.00 13.00 32.51
C LEU A 237 19.79 14.31 32.29
N VAL A 238 20.41 14.87 33.34
CA VAL A 238 21.11 16.17 33.26
C VAL A 238 22.59 16.08 32.86
N HIS A 239 23.15 14.89 32.64
CA HIS A 239 24.60 14.70 32.41
C HIS A 239 25.01 14.33 30.98
N ASN A 240 24.10 14.36 29.99
CA ASN A 240 24.43 14.08 28.58
C ASN A 240 24.22 15.31 27.68
N ILE A 241 25.02 16.35 27.92
CA ILE A 241 25.25 17.42 26.93
C ILE A 241 26.71 17.29 26.50
N PRO A 242 27.02 16.99 25.23
CA PRO A 242 28.40 16.98 24.76
C PRO A 242 28.97 18.41 24.85
N GLN A 243 30.04 18.60 25.64
CA GLN A 243 30.79 19.86 25.61
C GLN A 243 31.41 20.03 24.22
N MET A 244 31.00 21.09 23.52
CA MET A 244 31.66 21.52 22.29
C MET A 244 33.03 22.09 22.65
N SER A 245 34.08 21.60 22.00
CA SER A 245 35.43 22.13 22.17
C SER A 245 35.56 23.48 21.47
N ASP A 246 35.93 24.51 22.24
CA ASP A 246 36.29 25.85 21.75
C ASP A 246 37.65 25.82 21.01
N ASP A 247 37.72 25.17 19.86
CA ASP A 247 38.91 25.17 19.00
C ASP A 247 38.68 26.05 17.77
N ILE A 248 39.12 27.31 17.86
CA ILE A 248 38.97 28.36 16.81
C ILE A 248 40.10 28.28 15.76
N ARG A 249 41.05 27.35 15.91
CA ARG A 249 42.28 27.27 15.11
C ARG A 249 42.11 27.01 13.61
N MET A 250 40.90 26.66 13.15
CA MET A 250 40.61 26.41 11.73
C MET A 250 39.91 27.57 11.01
N ALA A 251 39.59 28.67 11.70
CA ALA A 251 38.86 29.78 11.09
C ALA A 251 39.70 30.69 10.18
N GLU A 252 41.04 30.51 10.14
CA GLU A 252 41.98 31.33 9.35
C GLU A 252 42.81 30.49 8.36
N MET A 253 42.31 29.34 7.90
CA MET A 253 42.94 28.65 6.76
C MET A 253 42.33 29.15 5.44
N ASP A 254 42.98 30.16 4.85
CA ASP A 254 42.79 30.56 3.47
C ASP A 254 43.26 29.41 2.55
N ILE A 255 42.32 28.70 1.95
CA ILE A 255 42.60 27.73 0.88
C ILE A 255 42.87 28.55 -0.39
N SER A 256 44.16 28.75 -0.67
CA SER A 256 44.61 29.29 -1.95
C SER A 256 44.40 28.23 -3.03
N ASP A 257 43.50 28.50 -3.97
CA ASP A 257 43.17 27.67 -5.11
C ASP A 257 44.16 27.98 -6.24
N GLU A 258 45.23 27.20 -6.36
CA GLU A 258 46.15 27.28 -7.48
C GLU A 258 46.95 25.97 -7.59
N GLU A 259 46.64 25.13 -8.59
CA GLU A 259 47.64 24.49 -9.46
C GLU A 259 46.99 23.56 -10.50
N ASP A 260 47.23 23.93 -11.76
CA ASP A 260 47.00 23.16 -12.97
C ASP A 260 47.50 21.70 -12.89
N PHE A 261 46.56 20.75 -12.83
CA PHE A 261 46.89 19.33 -12.96
C PHE A 261 46.61 18.84 -14.39
N HIS A 262 47.66 18.78 -15.22
CA HIS A 262 47.61 18.11 -16.52
C HIS A 262 48.18 16.69 -16.37
N THR A 263 47.37 15.67 -16.69
CA THR A 263 47.77 14.26 -16.64
C THR A 263 48.49 13.81 -17.92
N PRO A 264 49.44 12.86 -17.83
CA PRO A 264 50.16 12.31 -18.99
C PRO A 264 49.29 11.43 -19.90
#